data_AF-A0A3D9SCT3-F1
#
_entry.id   AF-A0A3D9SCT3-F1
#
_cell.length_a   1.000
_cell.length_b   1.000
_cell.length_c   1.000
_cell.angle_alpha   90.00
_cell.angle_beta   90.00
_cell.angle_gamma   90.00
#
_symmetry.space_group_name_H-M   'P 1'
#
loop_
_entity.id
_entity.type
_entity.pdbx_description
1 polymer ?
#
loop_
_entity_poly.entity_id
_entity_poly.type
_entity_poly.pdbx_seq_one_letter_code
_entity_poly.pdbx_strand_id
1 'polypeptide(L)'
;MLATGELRDARLLVKKKGALNEHYAQLPTLYPSQGREGYAATFLFPVGEANRFFLVSGDTAAFYELIDGFFVVTWRALIPLGSKDALGLFFDGEYTQATGTYPTAAGDKGFVYNITSTYLDSERHTTGTVDSDGTIHVLGTTWSVGGELKEQSGSLDMVLPGETRNEVRLP
;
A
#
# COMPACT_ATOMS: atom_id res chain seq x y z
N MET A 1 16.26 3.80 -10.57
CA MET A 1 16.15 2.87 -9.42
C MET A 1 15.13 3.28 -8.37
N LEU A 2 15.03 4.52 -7.90
CA LEU A 2 13.74 5.05 -7.43
C LEU A 2 13.38 6.24 -8.30
N ALA A 3 14.12 7.35 -8.26
CA ALA A 3 13.81 8.59 -9.01
C ALA A 3 13.90 8.56 -10.56
N THR A 4 14.49 7.52 -11.17
CA THR A 4 14.83 7.50 -12.62
C THR A 4 14.62 6.14 -13.31
N GLY A 5 14.12 5.13 -12.58
CA GLY A 5 13.84 3.82 -13.18
C GLY A 5 12.42 3.72 -13.71
N GLU A 6 12.14 2.63 -14.43
CA GLU A 6 10.78 2.24 -14.82
C GLU A 6 9.85 2.21 -13.61
N LEU A 7 8.61 2.69 -13.79
CA LEU A 7 7.64 2.84 -12.69
C LEU A 7 7.35 1.50 -12.01
N ARG A 8 7.24 0.43 -12.82
CA ARG A 8 7.09 -0.95 -12.36
C ARG A 8 8.19 -1.37 -11.39
N ASP A 9 9.44 -1.16 -11.78
CA ASP A 9 10.61 -1.58 -11.01
C ASP A 9 10.74 -0.76 -9.72
N ALA A 10 10.39 0.53 -9.78
CA ALA A 10 10.36 1.39 -8.61
C ALA A 10 9.34 0.88 -7.57
N ARG A 11 8.10 0.57 -7.97
CA ARG A 11 7.08 0.02 -7.06
C ARG A 11 7.49 -1.35 -6.51
N LEU A 12 8.09 -2.23 -7.32
CA LEU A 12 8.63 -3.52 -6.88
C LEU A 12 9.72 -3.34 -5.81
N LEU A 13 10.60 -2.36 -6.01
CA LEU A 13 11.64 -2.04 -5.04
C LEU A 13 11.06 -1.49 -3.74
N VAL A 14 10.06 -0.61 -3.81
CA VAL A 14 9.37 -0.08 -2.62
C VAL A 14 8.66 -1.19 -1.85
N LYS A 15 7.91 -2.07 -2.53
CA LYS A 15 7.30 -3.24 -1.88
C LYS A 15 8.34 -4.08 -1.13
N LYS A 16 9.51 -4.28 -1.73
CA LYS A 16 10.56 -5.14 -1.16
C LYS A 16 11.37 -4.47 -0.05
N LYS A 17 11.58 -3.16 -0.09
CA LYS A 17 12.57 -2.47 0.75
C LYS A 17 12.08 -1.18 1.41
N GLY A 18 11.00 -0.58 0.92
CA GLY A 18 10.52 0.74 1.34
C GLY A 18 10.08 0.77 2.79
N ALA A 19 9.17 -0.13 3.17
CA ALA A 19 8.66 -0.24 4.55
C ALA A 19 9.70 -0.77 5.56
N LEU A 20 10.76 -1.46 5.08
CA LEU A 20 11.80 -2.03 5.95
C LEU A 20 12.89 -1.01 6.36
N ASN A 21 12.94 0.17 5.72
CA ASN A 21 13.92 1.22 6.00
C ASN A 21 13.23 2.57 6.26
N GLU A 22 12.08 2.53 6.92
CA GLU A 22 11.30 3.72 7.21
C GLU A 22 11.91 4.57 8.33
N HIS A 23 11.89 5.88 8.12
CA HIS A 23 12.14 6.87 9.15
C HIS A 23 10.80 7.51 9.54
N TYR A 24 10.58 7.75 10.82
CA TYR A 24 9.35 8.43 11.26
C TYR A 24 9.59 9.94 11.27
N ALA A 25 8.71 10.73 10.64
CA ALA A 25 8.69 12.19 10.80
C ALA A 25 8.17 12.58 12.19
N GLN A 26 8.88 12.22 13.27
CA GLN A 26 8.50 12.53 14.66
C GLN A 26 7.01 12.30 15.00
N LEU A 27 6.35 11.39 14.27
CA LEU A 27 4.94 11.10 14.48
C LEU A 27 4.84 10.16 15.69
N PRO A 28 3.90 10.42 16.62
CA PRO A 28 3.76 9.59 17.81
C PRO A 28 3.42 8.15 17.41
N THR A 29 3.95 7.20 18.16
CA THR A 29 3.49 5.81 18.09
C THR A 29 2.01 5.79 18.46
N LEU A 30 1.18 5.18 17.62
CA LEU A 30 -0.24 5.00 17.93
C LEU A 30 -0.37 3.84 18.92
N TYR A 31 -0.98 4.11 20.08
CA TYR A 31 -1.16 3.15 21.15
C TYR A 31 -2.50 3.37 21.87
N PRO A 32 -3.20 2.32 22.32
CA PRO A 32 -2.93 0.91 22.05
C PRO A 32 -3.25 0.53 20.61
N SER A 33 -2.54 -0.46 20.07
CA SER A 33 -3.00 -1.15 18.85
C SER A 33 -4.38 -1.75 19.12
N GLN A 34 -5.26 -1.69 18.12
CA GLN A 34 -6.60 -2.26 18.16
C GLN A 34 -6.59 -3.79 17.95
N GLY A 35 -5.41 -4.41 17.84
CA GLY A 35 -5.19 -5.78 18.29
C GLY A 35 -5.73 -6.87 17.36
N ARG A 36 -5.34 -6.87 16.09
CA ARG A 36 -5.29 -8.10 15.28
C ARG A 36 -3.99 -8.16 14.48
N GLU A 37 -3.34 -9.33 14.46
CA GLU A 37 -2.34 -9.62 13.43
C GLU A 37 -2.99 -9.41 12.07
N GLY A 38 -2.50 -8.41 11.33
CA GLY A 38 -2.82 -8.27 9.92
C GLY A 38 -2.15 -9.41 9.17
N TYR A 39 -2.92 -10.43 8.80
CA TYR A 39 -2.44 -11.45 7.86
C TYR A 39 -2.24 -10.89 6.45
N ALA A 40 -2.57 -9.62 6.20
CA ALA A 40 -2.39 -8.96 4.92
C ALA A 40 -1.73 -7.59 5.07
N ALA A 41 -0.82 -7.30 4.14
CA ALA A 41 -0.24 -5.98 3.91
C ALA A 41 -0.60 -5.51 2.50
N THR A 42 -1.17 -4.32 2.40
CA THR A 42 -1.61 -3.71 1.14
C THR A 42 -0.82 -2.45 0.85
N PHE A 43 -0.04 -2.47 -0.22
CA PHE A 43 0.55 -1.27 -0.78
C PHE A 43 -0.43 -0.63 -1.77
N LEU A 44 -0.63 0.68 -1.64
CA LEU A 44 -1.46 1.49 -2.53
C LEU A 44 -0.59 2.60 -3.13
N PHE A 45 -0.24 2.45 -4.41
CA PHE A 45 0.51 3.45 -5.14
C PHE A 45 -0.45 4.33 -5.92
N PRO A 46 -0.50 5.65 -5.69
CA PRO A 46 -1.22 6.55 -6.57
C PRO A 46 -0.77 6.35 -8.01
N VAL A 47 -1.71 6.43 -8.95
CA VAL A 47 -1.40 6.27 -10.39
C VAL A 47 -0.31 7.28 -10.81
N GLY A 48 0.72 6.77 -11.48
CA GLY A 48 1.92 7.48 -11.91
C GLY A 48 3.02 7.64 -10.85
N GLU A 49 2.86 7.06 -9.65
CA GLU A 49 3.77 7.26 -8.53
C GLU A 49 4.33 5.96 -7.94
N ALA A 50 5.56 6.03 -7.46
CA ALA A 50 6.23 5.01 -6.65
C ALA A 50 6.84 5.59 -5.36
N ASN A 51 7.18 6.88 -5.36
CA ASN A 51 7.84 7.55 -4.24
C ASN A 51 6.88 8.01 -3.13
N ARG A 52 5.57 7.91 -3.37
CA ARG A 52 4.53 8.15 -2.37
C ARG A 52 3.55 7.00 -2.41
N PHE A 53 3.14 6.49 -1.26
CA PHE A 53 2.22 5.36 -1.19
C PHE A 53 1.55 5.27 0.17
N PHE A 54 0.36 4.66 0.21
CA PHE A 54 -0.19 4.17 1.46
C PHE A 54 0.21 2.71 1.68
N LEU A 55 0.43 2.35 2.94
CA LEU A 55 0.51 0.97 3.40
C LEU A 55 -0.60 0.75 4.43
N VAL A 56 -1.49 -0.19 4.13
CA VAL A 56 -2.51 -0.67 5.07
C VAL A 56 -2.09 -2.05 5.54
N SER A 57 -1.77 -2.19 6.82
CA SER A 57 -1.31 -3.43 7.42
C SER A 57 -1.83 -3.56 8.84
N GLY A 58 -2.48 -4.69 9.14
CA GLY A 58 -3.16 -4.88 10.42
C GLY A 58 -4.22 -3.80 10.66
N ASP A 59 -4.09 -3.11 11.77
CA ASP A 59 -4.98 -2.04 12.22
C ASP A 59 -4.45 -0.64 11.88
N THR A 60 -3.46 -0.52 10.99
CA THR A 60 -2.80 0.75 10.70
C THR A 60 -2.82 1.05 9.22
N ALA A 61 -3.22 2.27 8.87
CA ALA A 61 -2.97 2.87 7.58
C ALA A 61 -1.90 3.96 7.74
N ALA A 62 -0.87 3.95 6.91
CA ALA A 62 0.20 4.93 6.94
C ALA A 62 0.53 5.41 5.53
N PHE A 63 0.82 6.70 5.39
CA PHE A 63 1.29 7.31 4.15
C PHE A 63 2.78 7.60 4.23
N TYR A 64 3.49 7.18 3.19
CA TYR A 64 4.93 7.27 3.06
C TYR A 64 5.28 8.21 1.93
N GLU A 65 6.29 9.04 2.16
CA GLU A 65 6.87 9.92 1.16
C GLU A 65 8.38 9.74 1.13
N LEU A 66 8.96 9.69 -0.06
CA LEU A 66 10.42 9.72 -0.23
C LEU A 66 10.91 11.16 -0.01
N ILE A 67 11.60 11.39 1.10
CA ILE A 67 12.16 12.69 1.51
C ILE A 67 13.65 12.47 1.80
N ASP A 68 14.53 13.26 1.19
CA ASP A 68 15.99 13.16 1.35
C ASP A 68 16.56 11.73 1.13
N GLY A 69 15.92 10.94 0.27
CA GLY A 69 16.33 9.57 -0.04
C GLY A 69 15.81 8.50 0.94
N PHE A 70 15.01 8.88 1.93
CA PHE A 70 14.40 7.97 2.90
C PHE A 70 12.88 8.00 2.79
N PHE A 71 12.23 6.85 3.02
CA PHE A 71 10.77 6.83 3.14
C PHE A 71 10.38 7.29 4.53
N VAL A 72 9.58 8.34 4.57
CA VAL A 72 9.15 9.01 5.77
C VAL A 72 7.64 8.88 5.93
N VAL A 73 7.19 8.39 7.08
CA VAL A 73 5.75 8.38 7.40
C VAL A 73 5.31 9.79 7.73
N THR A 74 4.47 10.40 6.89
CA THR A 74 3.97 11.78 7.05
C THR A 74 2.50 11.85 7.46
N TRP A 75 1.77 10.73 7.33
CA TRP A 75 0.43 10.55 7.88
C TRP A 75 0.21 9.12 8.34
N ARG A 76 -0.57 8.92 9.40
CA ARG A 76 -1.00 7.58 9.85
C ARG A 76 -2.31 7.65 10.61
N ALA A 77 -3.08 6.56 10.61
CA ALA A 77 -4.30 6.40 11.39
C ALA A 77 -4.53 4.92 11.78
N LEU A 78 -5.34 4.70 12.81
CA LEU A 78 -5.81 3.38 13.21
C LEU A 78 -7.11 3.01 12.49
N ILE A 79 -7.17 1.81 11.93
CA ILE A 79 -8.37 1.21 11.36
C ILE A 79 -9.10 0.43 12.47
N PRO A 80 -10.39 0.74 12.76
CA PRO A 80 -11.17 0.02 13.76
C PRO A 80 -11.61 -1.34 13.21
N LEU A 81 -10.72 -2.33 13.27
CA LEU A 81 -10.96 -3.67 12.74
C LEU A 81 -12.21 -4.31 13.35
N GLY A 82 -13.06 -4.92 12.51
CA GLY A 82 -14.35 -5.45 12.93
C GLY A 82 -15.05 -6.28 11.85
N SER A 83 -16.19 -5.79 11.35
CA SER A 83 -17.07 -6.47 10.40
C SER A 83 -16.64 -6.39 8.93
N LYS A 84 -15.72 -5.48 8.59
CA LYS A 84 -15.18 -5.27 7.24
C LYS A 84 -13.65 -5.45 7.27
N ASP A 85 -13.06 -5.78 6.12
CA ASP A 85 -11.62 -5.83 5.99
C ASP A 85 -11.00 -4.42 6.09
N ALA A 86 -9.72 -4.35 6.47
CA ALA A 86 -9.04 -3.10 6.77
C ALA A 86 -8.96 -2.15 5.56
N LEU A 87 -8.83 -2.70 4.36
CA LEU A 87 -8.73 -1.91 3.13
C LEU A 87 -10.08 -1.26 2.81
N GLY A 88 -11.16 -2.03 2.95
CA GLY A 88 -12.52 -1.52 2.81
C GLY A 88 -12.85 -0.41 3.82
N LEU A 89 -12.42 -0.54 5.07
CA LEU A 89 -12.62 0.51 6.09
C LEU A 89 -11.80 1.78 5.78
N PHE A 90 -10.56 1.60 5.30
CA PHE A 90 -9.71 2.72 4.90
C PHE A 90 -10.35 3.56 3.79
N PHE A 91 -10.90 2.92 2.74
CA PHE A 91 -11.56 3.63 1.64
C PHE A 91 -12.90 4.26 2.02
N ASP A 92 -13.62 3.70 2.99
CA ASP A 92 -14.84 4.32 3.54
C ASP A 92 -14.52 5.55 4.43
N GLY A 93 -13.24 5.84 4.67
CA GLY A 93 -12.80 6.90 5.58
C GLY A 93 -12.99 6.53 7.06
N GLU A 94 -13.20 5.25 7.36
CA GLU A 94 -13.40 4.74 8.72
C GLU A 94 -12.04 4.48 9.39
N TYR A 95 -11.44 5.55 9.92
CA TYR A 95 -10.22 5.47 10.70
C TYR A 95 -10.21 6.48 11.86
N THR A 96 -9.41 6.17 12.88
CA THR A 96 -9.34 6.92 14.14
C THR A 96 -7.90 7.30 14.45
N GLN A 97 -7.71 8.23 15.40
CA GLN A 97 -6.39 8.65 15.86
C GLN A 97 -5.44 9.07 14.71
N ALA A 98 -5.99 9.72 13.68
CA ALA A 98 -5.20 10.21 12.57
C ALA A 98 -4.19 11.26 13.05
N THR A 99 -2.94 11.12 12.61
CA THR A 99 -1.84 12.04 12.92
C THR A 99 -1.09 12.39 11.64
N GLY A 100 -0.57 13.61 11.57
CA GLY A 100 -0.06 14.19 10.32
C GLY A 100 -1.19 14.77 9.44
N THR A 101 -0.84 15.23 8.25
CA THR A 101 -1.80 15.80 7.29
C THR A 101 -2.16 14.75 6.25
N TYR A 102 -3.46 14.44 6.09
CA TYR A 102 -3.89 13.49 5.07
C TYR A 102 -3.51 14.00 3.67
N PRO A 103 -2.89 13.18 2.82
CA PRO A 103 -2.35 13.62 1.53
C PRO A 103 -3.44 13.62 0.45
N THR A 104 -4.40 14.54 0.52
CA THR A 104 -5.56 14.60 -0.39
C THR A 104 -5.19 14.48 -1.87
N ALA A 105 -4.11 15.14 -2.33
CA ALA A 105 -3.65 15.06 -3.72
C ALA A 105 -3.19 13.66 -4.18
N ALA A 106 -2.80 12.79 -3.24
CA ALA A 106 -2.51 11.38 -3.50
C ALA A 106 -3.74 10.49 -3.22
N GLY A 107 -4.55 10.85 -2.23
CA GLY A 107 -5.79 10.17 -1.83
C GLY A 107 -6.88 10.17 -2.91
N ASP A 108 -7.03 11.28 -3.63
CA ASP A 108 -8.07 11.46 -4.66
C ASP A 108 -7.70 10.82 -6.01
N LYS A 109 -6.49 10.28 -6.12
CA LYS A 109 -6.06 9.54 -7.32
C LYS A 109 -6.60 8.12 -7.25
N GLY A 110 -6.77 7.50 -8.42
CA GLY A 110 -6.79 6.04 -8.47
C GLY A 110 -5.46 5.45 -7.99
N PHE A 111 -5.48 4.18 -7.61
CA PHE A 111 -4.33 3.45 -7.10
C PHE A 111 -4.04 2.22 -7.96
N VAL A 112 -2.76 1.89 -8.10
CA VAL A 112 -2.31 0.52 -8.37
C VAL A 112 -2.00 -0.11 -7.01
N TYR A 113 -2.66 -1.21 -6.68
CA TYR A 113 -2.49 -1.87 -5.40
C TYR A 113 -1.80 -3.22 -5.54
N ASN A 114 -1.09 -3.60 -4.47
CA ASN A 114 -0.62 -4.95 -4.28
C ASN A 114 -0.89 -5.41 -2.85
N ILE A 115 -1.58 -6.53 -2.71
CA ILE A 115 -1.86 -7.19 -1.44
C ILE A 115 -0.98 -8.44 -1.36
N THR A 116 -0.28 -8.59 -0.23
CA THR A 116 0.27 -9.89 0.18
C THR A 116 -0.49 -10.32 1.42
N SER A 117 -1.10 -11.49 1.39
CA SER A 117 -1.70 -12.11 2.56
C SER A 117 -1.06 -13.46 2.85
N THR A 118 -0.62 -13.66 4.09
CA THR A 118 0.04 -14.88 4.55
C THR A 118 -0.72 -15.44 5.74
N TYR A 119 -1.12 -16.71 5.66
CA TYR A 119 -1.76 -17.43 6.75
C TYR A 119 -1.16 -18.83 6.84
N LEU A 120 -0.44 -19.10 7.93
CA LEU A 120 0.31 -20.35 8.14
C LEU A 120 1.26 -20.64 6.95
N ASP A 121 1.02 -21.74 6.23
CA ASP A 121 1.79 -22.20 5.08
C ASP A 121 1.22 -21.70 3.74
N SER A 122 0.24 -20.81 3.79
CA SER A 122 -0.40 -20.24 2.62
C SER A 122 -0.01 -18.78 2.40
N GLU A 123 0.32 -18.45 1.16
CA GLU A 123 0.60 -17.10 0.73
C GLU A 123 -0.22 -16.77 -0.52
N ARG A 124 -0.87 -15.60 -0.51
CA ARG A 124 -1.61 -15.09 -1.66
C ARG A 124 -1.11 -13.69 -1.99
N HIS A 125 -0.85 -13.45 -3.27
CA HIS A 125 -0.57 -12.13 -3.79
C HIS A 125 -1.67 -11.73 -4.76
N THR A 126 -2.17 -10.51 -4.62
CA THR A 126 -3.15 -9.93 -5.54
C THR A 126 -2.67 -8.57 -5.97
N THR A 127 -2.74 -8.30 -7.28
CA THR A 127 -2.50 -6.97 -7.85
C THR A 127 -3.78 -6.50 -8.52
N GLY A 128 -4.04 -5.20 -8.46
CA GLY A 128 -5.20 -4.60 -9.09
C GLY A 128 -5.16 -3.09 -9.11
N THR A 129 -6.30 -2.48 -9.42
CA THR A 129 -6.50 -1.04 -9.32
C THR A 129 -7.61 -0.70 -8.35
N VAL A 130 -7.52 0.51 -7.79
CA VAL A 130 -8.65 1.15 -7.10
C VAL A 130 -8.95 2.44 -7.85
N ASP A 131 -10.20 2.63 -8.26
CA ASP A 131 -10.63 3.89 -8.86
C ASP A 131 -10.72 4.99 -7.79
N SER A 132 -10.83 6.26 -8.21
CA SER A 132 -10.93 7.39 -7.27
C SER A 132 -12.19 7.36 -6.40
N ASP A 133 -13.18 6.54 -6.75
CA ASP A 133 -14.41 6.32 -5.97
C ASP A 133 -14.30 5.13 -4.99
N GLY A 134 -13.12 4.49 -4.91
CA GLY A 134 -12.88 3.32 -4.07
C GLY A 134 -13.23 1.99 -4.72
N THR A 135 -13.70 1.96 -5.98
CA THR A 135 -14.01 0.71 -6.68
C THR A 135 -12.75 -0.10 -6.95
N ILE A 136 -12.73 -1.36 -6.48
CA ILE A 136 -11.58 -2.27 -6.61
C ILE A 136 -11.72 -3.15 -7.85
N HIS A 137 -10.68 -3.20 -8.68
CA HIS A 137 -10.58 -4.10 -9.85
C HIS A 137 -9.37 -5.02 -9.70
N VAL A 138 -9.62 -6.33 -9.60
CA VAL A 138 -8.54 -7.33 -9.54
C VAL A 138 -7.97 -7.56 -10.93
N LEU A 139 -6.66 -7.41 -11.08
CA LEU A 139 -5.95 -7.65 -12.35
C LEU A 139 -5.23 -8.99 -12.39
N GLY A 140 -4.78 -9.50 -11.24
CA GLY A 140 -4.14 -10.80 -11.16
C GLY A 140 -3.93 -11.28 -9.74
N THR A 141 -3.83 -12.60 -9.61
CA THR A 141 -3.68 -13.29 -8.33
C THR A 141 -2.73 -14.46 -8.47
N THR A 142 -1.91 -14.69 -7.45
CA THR A 142 -1.27 -15.99 -7.19
C THR A 142 -1.61 -16.48 -5.80
N TRP A 143 -1.76 -17.79 -5.65
CA TRP A 143 -1.99 -18.43 -4.37
C TRP A 143 -1.14 -19.69 -4.25
N SER A 144 -0.36 -19.78 -3.18
CA SER A 144 0.45 -20.95 -2.83
C SER A 144 0.04 -21.51 -1.47
N VAL A 145 0.20 -22.82 -1.31
CA VAL A 145 -0.02 -23.56 -0.05
C VAL A 145 1.09 -24.59 0.08
N GLY A 146 1.81 -24.61 1.20
CA GLY A 146 2.95 -25.49 1.41
C GLY A 146 4.08 -25.28 0.39
N GLY A 147 4.19 -24.06 -0.17
CA GLY A 147 5.13 -23.72 -1.24
C GLY A 147 4.71 -24.16 -2.65
N GLU A 148 3.57 -24.87 -2.79
CA GLU A 148 3.05 -25.27 -4.10
C GLU A 148 2.06 -24.22 -4.63
N LEU A 149 2.25 -23.80 -5.89
CA LEU A 149 1.35 -22.90 -6.58
C LEU A 149 0.01 -23.61 -6.87
N LYS A 150 -1.08 -23.08 -6.32
CA LYS A 150 -2.46 -23.60 -6.47
C LYS A 150 -3.28 -22.77 -7.46
N GLU A 151 -3.06 -21.47 -7.49
CA GLU A 151 -3.75 -20.55 -8.39
C GLU A 151 -2.77 -19.55 -8.99
N GLN A 152 -2.95 -19.28 -10.29
CA GLN A 152 -2.35 -18.15 -10.97
C GLN A 152 -3.32 -17.64 -12.04
N SER A 153 -3.61 -16.35 -12.00
CA SER A 153 -4.50 -15.71 -12.96
C SER A 153 -4.08 -14.26 -13.22
N GLY A 154 -4.39 -13.78 -14.43
CA GLY A 154 -4.23 -12.38 -14.81
C GLY A 154 -2.78 -11.89 -14.80
N SER A 155 -2.61 -10.59 -14.56
CA SER A 155 -1.31 -9.93 -14.47
C SER A 155 -1.01 -9.45 -13.05
N LEU A 156 0.19 -9.76 -12.58
CA LEU A 156 0.74 -9.22 -11.33
C LEU A 156 1.57 -7.95 -11.54
N ASP A 157 1.59 -7.40 -12.77
CA ASP A 157 2.34 -6.19 -13.06
C ASP A 157 1.82 -5.00 -12.26
N MET A 158 2.74 -4.30 -11.60
CA MET A 158 2.43 -3.12 -10.80
C MET A 158 2.50 -1.83 -11.62
N VAL A 159 2.15 -1.90 -12.90
CA VAL A 159 2.08 -0.76 -13.81
C VAL A 159 0.95 -0.99 -14.82
N LEU A 160 0.13 0.03 -15.07
CA LEU A 160 -0.95 -0.07 -16.04
C LEU A 160 -0.43 0.12 -17.47
N PRO A 161 -1.13 -0.42 -18.49
CA PRO A 161 -0.80 -0.15 -19.88
C PRO A 161 -0.80 1.36 -20.17
N GLY A 162 0.35 1.88 -20.62
CA GLY A 162 0.52 3.30 -20.92
C GLY A 162 0.65 4.22 -19.70
N GLU A 163 0.75 3.67 -18.48
CA GLU A 163 0.95 4.47 -17.29
C GLU A 163 2.30 5.17 -17.32
N THR A 164 2.28 6.50 -17.22
CA THR A 164 3.49 7.31 -17.17
C THR A 164 3.74 7.82 -15.76
N ARG A 165 5.00 7.83 -15.36
CA ARG A 165 5.45 8.39 -14.09
C ARG A 165 5.19 9.91 -14.05
N ASN A 166 4.52 10.38 -13.01
CA ASN A 166 4.14 11.80 -12.83
C ASN A 166 4.29 12.33 -11.39
N GLU A 167 4.92 11.56 -10.52
CA GLU A 167 5.23 11.97 -9.15
C GLU A 167 6.06 13.26 -9.08
N VAL A 168 5.70 14.11 -8.13
CA VAL A 168 6.44 15.32 -7.81
C VAL A 168 7.76 14.91 -7.17
N ARG A 169 8.88 15.39 -7.71
CA ARG A 169 10.17 15.29 -7.03
C ARG A 169 10.12 16.24 -5.85
N LEU A 170 9.98 15.69 -4.65
CA LEU A 170 10.22 16.46 -3.43
C LEU A 170 11.73 16.79 -3.40
N PRO A 171 12.08 18.06 -3.11
CA PRO A 171 13.47 18.51 -3.07
C PRO A 171 14.30 17.75 -2.05
#